data_AF-A0A810MW91-F1
#
_entry.id   AF-A0A810MW91-F1
#
_cell.length_a   1.000
_cell.length_b   1.000
_cell.length_c   1.000
_cell.angle_alpha   90.00
_cell.angle_beta   90.00
_cell.angle_gamma   90.00
#
_symmetry.space_group_name_H-M   'P 1'
#
loop_
_entity.id
_entity.type
_entity.pdbx_description
1 polymer ?
#
loop_
_entity_poly.entity_id
_entity_poly.type
_entity_poly.pdbx_seq_one_letter_code
_entity_poly.pdbx_strand_id
1 'polypeptide(L)'
;MARRSRTDPRPGDEDFVPLTDAERRAHAEALSIAHAGHNCAEQAASLRQAGEYYAILGEHDLAEQVFRQALGIEEGEPGAAQADYASFLLDRHRPDEAMAMITEARRLHPEHPDVFSVIGEALEEHGYAQQAVRWFTAGLVSHHGHLTDLDLDDLRDDFDTELLARGRYRARQSLGLQQDHIDALVQELQRDNAATADAR
;
A
#
# COMPACT_ATOMS: atom_id res chain seq x y z
N MET A 1 18.54 -3.30 -10.07
CA MET A 1 17.73 -2.13 -10.49
C MET A 1 17.42 -1.35 -9.23
N ALA A 2 17.66 -0.03 -9.20
CA ALA A 2 17.31 0.79 -8.04
C ALA A 2 15.78 0.75 -7.85
N ARG A 3 15.34 0.41 -6.64
CA ARG A 3 13.92 0.56 -6.27
C ARG A 3 13.58 2.05 -6.41
N ARG A 4 12.43 2.34 -7.01
CA ARG A 4 11.92 3.71 -7.18
C ARG A 4 10.98 4.01 -6.02
N SER A 5 10.91 5.27 -5.63
CA SER A 5 9.94 5.68 -4.62
C SER A 5 8.53 5.47 -5.16
N ARG A 6 7.58 5.12 -4.28
CA ARG A 6 6.16 5.06 -4.61
C ARG A 6 5.62 6.44 -5.02
N THR A 7 6.35 7.50 -4.67
CA THR A 7 6.10 8.91 -5.02
C THR A 7 7.00 9.45 -6.14
N ASP A 8 7.88 8.65 -6.76
CA ASP A 8 8.61 9.06 -7.97
C ASP A 8 7.65 9.18 -9.17
N PRO A 9 7.76 10.22 -10.02
CA PRO A 9 7.04 10.31 -11.29
C PRO A 9 7.21 9.04 -12.13
N ARG A 10 6.11 8.52 -12.68
CA ARG A 10 6.08 7.23 -13.38
C ARG A 10 6.59 7.39 -14.82
N PRO A 11 7.16 6.33 -15.42
CA PRO A 11 7.48 6.34 -16.86
C PRO A 11 6.21 6.62 -17.68
N GLY A 12 6.19 7.75 -18.40
CA GLY A 12 5.03 8.20 -19.17
C GLY A 12 4.51 9.59 -18.78
N ASP A 13 4.96 10.13 -17.65
CA ASP A 13 4.68 11.52 -17.28
C ASP A 13 5.48 12.48 -18.18
N GLU A 14 4.85 13.57 -18.65
CA GLU A 14 5.40 14.48 -19.68
C GLU A 14 6.75 15.11 -19.28
N ASP A 15 7.08 15.17 -17.97
CA ASP A 15 8.30 15.74 -17.40
C ASP A 15 9.15 14.71 -16.62
N PHE A 16 9.31 13.49 -17.15
CA PHE A 16 10.11 12.44 -16.49
C PHE A 16 11.60 12.81 -16.38
N VAL A 17 12.02 13.27 -15.19
CA VAL A 17 13.42 13.32 -14.76
C VAL A 17 13.51 12.64 -13.38
N PRO A 18 14.11 11.44 -13.26
CA PRO A 18 14.27 10.79 -11.97
C PRO A 18 15.22 11.61 -11.09
N LEU A 19 14.87 11.78 -9.82
CA LEU A 19 15.73 12.48 -8.86
C LEU A 19 17.13 11.82 -8.82
N THR A 20 18.15 12.64 -8.71
CA THR A 20 19.51 12.22 -8.38
C THR A 20 19.59 11.76 -6.92
N ASP A 21 20.64 11.02 -6.56
CA ASP A 21 20.86 10.63 -5.15
C ASP A 21 21.02 11.86 -4.24
N ALA A 22 21.65 12.92 -4.75
CA ALA A 22 21.80 14.17 -4.02
C ALA A 22 20.45 14.86 -3.78
N GLU A 23 19.57 14.90 -4.78
CA GLU A 23 18.22 15.46 -4.65
C GLU A 23 17.37 14.61 -3.72
N ARG A 24 17.39 13.27 -3.85
CA ARG A 24 16.72 12.35 -2.91
C ARG A 24 17.17 12.60 -1.48
N ARG A 25 18.47 12.75 -1.26
CA ARG A 25 19.03 13.01 0.07
C ARG A 25 18.56 14.35 0.62
N ALA A 26 18.62 15.41 -0.18
CA ALA A 26 18.14 16.74 0.22
C ALA A 26 16.64 16.72 0.55
N HIS A 27 15.83 16.00 -0.24
CA HIS A 27 14.41 15.80 0.05
C HIS A 27 14.20 15.02 1.35
N ALA A 28 14.92 13.91 1.54
CA ALA A 28 14.82 13.10 2.75
C ALA A 28 15.15 13.90 4.01
N GLU A 29 16.23 14.68 3.98
CA GLU A 29 16.65 15.56 5.09
C GLU A 29 15.59 16.64 5.36
N ALA A 30 15.09 17.31 4.31
CA ALA A 30 14.05 18.33 4.46
C ALA A 30 12.77 17.77 5.08
N LEU A 31 12.29 16.63 4.56
CA LEU A 31 11.08 15.95 5.05
C LEU A 31 11.25 15.42 6.48
N SER A 32 12.46 14.96 6.84
CA SER A 32 12.76 14.51 8.20
C SER A 32 12.81 15.64 9.22
N ILE A 33 13.08 16.89 8.78
CA ILE A 33 13.22 18.06 9.66
C ILE A 33 11.95 18.92 9.67
N ALA A 34 11.04 18.73 8.72
CA ALA A 34 9.80 19.50 8.56
C ALA A 34 8.78 19.24 9.70
N HIS A 35 9.08 19.78 10.89
CA HIS A 35 8.25 19.68 12.09
C HIS A 35 7.45 20.96 12.38
N ALA A 36 7.78 22.08 11.74
CA ALA A 36 7.24 23.39 12.09
C ALA A 36 6.00 23.74 11.25
N GLY A 37 4.81 23.42 11.77
CA GLY A 37 3.52 23.94 11.28
C GLY A 37 2.58 22.93 10.63
N HIS A 38 3.00 21.68 10.45
CA HIS A 38 2.16 20.61 9.92
C HIS A 38 1.27 20.00 11.01
N ASN A 39 0.10 19.51 10.60
CA ASN A 39 -0.69 18.61 11.46
C ASN A 39 0.02 17.25 11.58
N CYS A 40 -0.36 16.45 12.57
CA CYS A 40 0.25 15.14 12.82
C CYS A 40 0.19 14.21 11.59
N ALA A 41 -0.89 14.23 10.81
CA ALA A 41 -1.04 13.38 9.63
C ALA A 41 -0.02 13.72 8.52
N GLU A 42 0.16 15.00 8.21
CA GLU A 42 1.15 15.50 7.26
C GLU A 42 2.59 15.22 7.72
N GLN A 43 2.83 15.33 9.03
CA GLN A 43 4.11 14.98 9.62
C GLN A 43 4.43 13.49 9.45
N ALA A 44 3.46 12.61 9.72
CA ALA A 44 3.62 11.17 9.50
C ALA A 44 3.90 10.84 8.03
N ALA A 45 3.15 11.44 7.10
CA ALA A 45 3.36 11.25 5.67
C ALA A 45 4.75 11.73 5.20
N SER A 46 5.21 12.89 5.69
CA SER A 46 6.54 13.42 5.38
C SER A 46 7.65 12.48 5.86
N LEU A 47 7.52 11.95 7.08
CA LEU A 47 8.46 10.98 7.62
C LEU A 47 8.45 9.67 6.81
N ARG A 48 7.27 9.13 6.45
CA ARG A 48 7.19 7.94 5.58
C ARG A 48 7.98 8.14 4.29
N GLN A 49 7.74 9.25 3.60
CA GLN A 49 8.42 9.58 2.35
C GLN A 49 9.94 9.78 2.53
N ALA A 50 10.37 10.40 3.63
CA ALA A 50 11.79 10.47 3.95
C ALA A 50 12.42 9.09 4.17
N GLY A 51 11.72 8.20 4.86
CA GLY A 51 12.14 6.80 5.07
C GLY A 51 12.34 6.05 3.76
N GLU A 52 11.42 6.21 2.80
CA GLU A 52 11.54 5.65 1.45
C GLU A 52 12.80 6.15 0.72
N TYR A 53 13.06 7.47 0.74
CA TYR A 53 14.26 8.02 0.10
C TYR A 53 15.54 7.50 0.73
N TYR A 54 15.64 7.45 2.07
CA TYR A 54 16.80 6.86 2.73
C TYR A 54 16.96 5.37 2.39
N ALA A 55 15.86 4.62 2.25
CA ALA A 55 15.91 3.22 1.84
C ALA A 55 16.48 3.05 0.43
N ILE A 56 16.06 3.90 -0.53
CA ILE A 56 16.56 3.91 -1.91
C ILE A 56 18.06 4.26 -1.96
N LEU A 57 18.50 5.20 -1.12
CA LEU A 57 19.90 5.60 -1.00
C LEU A 57 20.79 4.54 -0.32
N GLY A 58 20.19 3.50 0.26
CA GLY A 58 20.92 2.48 1.04
C GLY A 58 21.27 2.92 2.47
N GLU A 59 20.76 4.06 2.92
CA GLU A 59 20.95 4.61 4.26
C GLU A 59 19.98 3.94 5.24
N HIS A 60 20.11 2.63 5.41
CA HIS A 60 19.14 1.78 6.08
C HIS A 60 18.91 2.16 7.55
N ASP A 61 19.94 2.60 8.27
CA ASP A 61 19.81 3.02 9.67
C ASP A 61 18.94 4.27 9.80
N LEU A 62 19.10 5.23 8.88
CA LEU A 62 18.26 6.44 8.84
C LEU A 62 16.84 6.12 8.39
N ALA A 63 16.68 5.27 7.37
CA ALA A 63 15.37 4.80 6.94
C ALA A 63 14.59 4.17 8.11
N GLU A 64 15.21 3.23 8.83
CA GLU A 64 14.59 2.57 9.97
C GLU A 64 14.26 3.54 11.12
N GLN A 65 15.14 4.50 11.40
CA GLN A 65 14.88 5.54 12.39
C GLN A 65 13.65 6.37 12.02
N VAL A 66 13.57 6.83 10.78
CA VAL A 66 12.50 7.71 10.29
C VAL A 66 11.17 6.96 10.19
N PHE A 67 11.16 5.70 9.73
CA PHE A 67 9.95 4.88 9.73
C PHE A 67 9.40 4.66 11.14
N ARG A 68 10.26 4.44 12.14
CA ARG A 68 9.84 4.34 13.55
C ARG A 68 9.28 5.64 14.08
N GLN A 69 9.81 6.79 13.65
CA GLN A 69 9.22 8.09 14.00
C GLN A 69 7.83 8.24 13.40
N ALA A 70 7.64 7.88 12.12
CA ALA A 70 6.34 7.91 11.47
C ALA A 70 5.32 7.00 12.19
N LEU A 71 5.72 5.80 12.60
CA LEU A 71 4.88 4.89 13.39
C LEU A 71 4.48 5.44 14.77
N GLY A 72 5.29 6.32 15.35
CA GLY A 72 5.00 6.93 16.65
C GLY A 72 3.92 8.01 16.59
N ILE A 73 3.44 8.37 15.40
CA ILE A 73 2.41 9.39 15.21
C ILE A 73 1.05 8.70 15.04
N GLU A 74 0.20 8.79 16.06
CA GLU A 74 -1.10 8.10 16.10
C GLU A 74 -2.14 8.72 15.16
N GLU A 75 -2.09 10.04 14.94
CA GLU A 75 -3.04 10.79 14.11
C GLU A 75 -2.68 10.74 12.61
N GLY A 76 -2.01 9.68 12.16
CA GLY A 76 -1.64 9.45 10.77
C GLY A 76 -2.71 8.72 9.96
N GLU A 77 -2.43 8.53 8.67
CA GLU A 77 -3.19 7.65 7.79
C GLU A 77 -3.11 6.19 8.32
N PRO A 78 -4.25 5.54 8.63
CA PRO A 78 -4.25 4.21 9.24
C PRO A 78 -3.52 3.18 8.38
N GLY A 79 -2.55 2.48 8.96
CA GLY A 79 -1.84 1.38 8.30
C GLY A 79 -0.74 1.80 7.33
N ALA A 80 -0.70 3.05 6.88
CA ALA A 80 0.28 3.50 5.89
C ALA A 80 1.72 3.42 6.40
N ALA A 81 1.97 3.90 7.62
CA ALA A 81 3.30 3.82 8.23
C ALA A 81 3.73 2.37 8.50
N GLN A 82 2.79 1.51 8.90
CA GLN A 82 3.04 0.07 9.07
C GLN A 82 3.38 -0.61 7.74
N ALA A 83 2.67 -0.26 6.66
CA ALA A 83 2.88 -0.87 5.35
C ALA A 83 4.22 -0.47 4.72
N ASP A 84 4.61 0.81 4.80
CA ASP A 84 5.89 1.26 4.25
C ASP A 84 7.07 0.68 5.03
N TYR A 85 6.97 0.67 6.36
CA TYR A 85 8.04 0.11 7.17
C TYR A 85 8.09 -1.42 7.04
N ALA A 86 6.95 -2.11 6.90
CA ALA A 86 6.94 -3.52 6.57
C ALA A 86 7.59 -3.79 5.20
N SER A 87 7.27 -3.00 4.17
CA SER A 87 7.93 -3.08 2.85
C SER A 87 9.44 -2.93 2.96
N PHE A 88 9.90 -1.91 3.70
CA PHE A 88 11.31 -1.73 4.00
C PHE A 88 11.92 -2.97 4.69
N LEU A 89 11.26 -3.54 5.70
CA LEU A 89 11.74 -4.74 6.38
C LEU A 89 11.80 -5.97 5.44
N LEU A 90 10.82 -6.14 4.56
CA LEU A 90 10.81 -7.20 3.56
C LEU A 90 11.98 -7.07 2.58
N ASP A 91 12.32 -5.85 2.17
CA ASP A 91 13.50 -5.55 1.35
C ASP A 91 14.82 -5.83 2.04
N ARG A 92 14.83 -5.70 3.36
CA ARG A 92 15.98 -6.06 4.20
C ARG A 92 16.02 -7.54 4.56
N HIS A 93 15.16 -8.36 3.96
CA HIS A 93 15.03 -9.79 4.27
C HIS A 93 14.73 -10.06 5.75
N ARG A 94 13.92 -9.19 6.37
CA ARG A 94 13.42 -9.31 7.76
C ARG A 94 11.90 -9.58 7.79
N PRO A 95 11.43 -10.69 7.21
CA PRO A 95 10.00 -10.96 7.08
C PRO A 95 9.27 -11.20 8.40
N ASP A 96 9.95 -11.76 9.40
CA ASP A 96 9.33 -12.03 10.71
C ASP A 96 8.93 -10.73 11.40
N GLU A 97 9.79 -9.70 11.34
CA GLU A 97 9.50 -8.39 11.91
C GLU A 97 8.43 -7.64 11.12
N ALA A 98 8.47 -7.72 9.78
CA ALA A 98 7.43 -7.16 8.92
C ALA A 98 6.06 -7.79 9.25
N MET A 99 6.00 -9.10 9.41
CA MET A 99 4.75 -9.81 9.72
C MET A 99 4.23 -9.51 11.13
N ALA A 100 5.11 -9.35 12.11
CA ALA A 100 4.72 -8.92 13.46
C ALA A 100 4.08 -7.53 13.44
N MET A 101 4.69 -6.60 12.69
CA MET A 101 4.17 -5.25 12.50
C MET A 101 2.81 -5.22 11.81
N ILE A 102 2.70 -5.95 10.70
CA ILE A 102 1.47 -6.11 9.94
C ILE A 102 0.34 -6.67 10.82
N THR A 103 0.66 -7.65 11.68
CA THR A 103 -0.31 -8.23 12.62
C THR A 103 -0.79 -7.20 13.64
N GLU A 104 0.12 -6.36 14.14
CA GLU A 104 -0.22 -5.29 15.08
C GLU A 104 -1.06 -4.19 14.43
N ALA A 105 -0.81 -3.85 13.17
CA ALA A 105 -1.63 -2.89 12.42
C ALA A 105 -3.11 -3.30 12.41
N ARG A 106 -3.40 -4.59 12.21
CA ARG A 106 -4.77 -5.12 12.28
C ARG A 106 -5.36 -5.00 13.68
N ARG A 107 -4.55 -5.18 14.73
CA ARG A 107 -5.02 -5.09 16.12
C ARG A 107 -5.42 -3.65 16.49
N LEU A 108 -4.68 -2.67 15.97
CA LEU A 108 -4.93 -1.25 16.20
C LEU A 108 -6.12 -0.73 15.39
N HIS A 109 -6.31 -1.24 14.17
CA HIS A 109 -7.34 -0.79 13.25
C HIS A 109 -8.10 -1.99 12.65
N PRO A 110 -8.91 -2.69 13.46
CA PRO A 110 -9.51 -3.96 13.07
C PRO A 110 -10.56 -3.85 11.95
N GLU A 111 -11.14 -2.67 11.76
CA GLU A 111 -12.28 -2.45 10.86
C GLU A 111 -11.99 -1.39 9.78
N HIS A 112 -10.76 -0.89 9.66
CA HIS A 112 -10.43 0.18 8.72
C HIS A 112 -10.02 -0.40 7.34
N PRO A 113 -10.82 -0.20 6.26
CA PRO A 113 -10.56 -0.82 4.95
C PRO A 113 -9.18 -0.49 4.39
N ASP A 114 -8.73 0.76 4.53
CA ASP A 114 -7.41 1.23 4.07
C ASP A 114 -6.25 0.40 4.61
N VAL A 115 -6.34 -0.06 5.85
CA VAL A 115 -5.27 -0.87 6.46
C VAL A 115 -5.14 -2.19 5.73
N PHE A 116 -6.24 -2.77 5.26
CA PHE A 116 -6.21 -4.03 4.51
C PHE A 116 -5.72 -3.83 3.08
N SER A 117 -6.10 -2.74 2.43
CA SER A 117 -5.68 -2.47 1.05
C SER A 117 -4.18 -2.15 0.99
N VAL A 118 -3.70 -1.21 1.80
CA VAL A 118 -2.30 -0.75 1.77
C VAL A 118 -1.33 -1.86 2.21
N ILE A 119 -1.65 -2.63 3.26
CA ILE A 119 -0.84 -3.78 3.67
C ILE A 119 -0.91 -4.92 2.65
N GLY A 120 -2.09 -5.18 2.08
CA GLY A 120 -2.28 -6.20 1.05
C GLY A 120 -1.40 -5.93 -0.18
N GLU A 121 -1.34 -4.67 -0.62
CA GLU A 121 -0.47 -4.24 -1.72
C GLU A 121 1.01 -4.37 -1.37
N ALA A 122 1.43 -3.93 -0.18
CA ALA A 122 2.81 -4.11 0.28
C ALA A 122 3.24 -5.59 0.25
N LEU A 123 2.37 -6.50 0.70
CA LEU A 123 2.63 -7.94 0.65
C LEU A 123 2.70 -8.47 -0.79
N GLU A 124 1.80 -8.02 -1.67
CA GLU A 124 1.77 -8.39 -3.09
C GLU A 124 3.07 -8.00 -3.80
N GLU A 125 3.52 -6.75 -3.64
CA GLU A 125 4.73 -6.20 -4.25
C GLU A 125 6.01 -6.95 -3.86
N HIS A 126 6.02 -7.55 -2.67
CA HIS A 126 7.16 -8.30 -2.14
C HIS A 126 7.01 -9.82 -2.34
N GLY A 127 6.03 -10.27 -3.13
CA GLY A 127 5.86 -11.68 -3.49
C GLY A 127 5.14 -12.53 -2.44
N TYR A 128 4.58 -11.93 -1.39
CA TYR A 128 3.81 -12.62 -0.35
C TYR A 128 2.34 -12.74 -0.74
N ALA A 129 2.07 -13.24 -1.97
CA ALA A 129 0.74 -13.28 -2.55
C ALA A 129 -0.27 -14.07 -1.69
N GLN A 130 0.15 -15.13 -1.00
CA GLN A 130 -0.75 -15.87 -0.10
C GLN A 130 -1.20 -15.03 1.09
N GLN A 131 -0.29 -14.24 1.67
CA GLN A 131 -0.57 -13.31 2.75
C GLN A 131 -1.48 -12.19 2.23
N ALA A 132 -1.18 -11.63 1.06
CA ALA A 132 -1.98 -10.59 0.42
C ALA A 132 -3.43 -11.04 0.20
N VAL A 133 -3.66 -12.25 -0.35
CA VAL A 133 -5.02 -12.80 -0.51
C VAL A 133 -5.77 -12.86 0.82
N ARG A 134 -5.10 -13.30 1.90
CA ARG A 134 -5.74 -13.35 3.24
C ARG A 134 -6.09 -11.96 3.74
N TRP A 135 -5.23 -10.98 3.51
CA TRP A 135 -5.44 -9.59 3.92
C TRP A 135 -6.57 -8.92 3.16
N PHE A 136 -6.58 -8.98 1.82
CA PHE A 136 -7.68 -8.45 1.02
C PHE A 136 -9.01 -9.15 1.33
N THR A 137 -8.99 -10.47 1.52
CA THR A 137 -10.18 -11.25 1.92
C THR A 137 -10.68 -10.80 3.30
N ALA A 138 -9.79 -10.56 4.27
CA ALA A 138 -10.17 -10.08 5.58
C ALA A 138 -10.77 -8.66 5.53
N GLY A 139 -10.25 -7.78 4.67
CA GLY A 139 -10.81 -6.44 4.45
C GLY A 139 -12.23 -6.52 3.89
N LEU A 140 -12.45 -7.31 2.84
CA LEU A 140 -13.80 -7.50 2.27
C LEU A 140 -14.78 -8.09 3.30
N VAL A 141 -14.36 -9.08 4.09
CA VAL A 141 -15.18 -9.66 5.16
C VAL A 141 -15.45 -8.64 6.27
N SER A 142 -14.48 -7.78 6.61
CA SER A 142 -14.68 -6.74 7.61
C SER A 142 -15.69 -5.69 7.13
N HIS A 143 -15.69 -5.37 5.84
CA HIS A 143 -16.55 -4.33 5.27
C HIS A 143 -17.98 -4.84 5.00
N HIS A 144 -18.12 -6.07 4.47
CA HIS A 144 -19.40 -6.63 4.00
C HIS A 144 -19.92 -7.83 4.82
N GLY A 145 -19.13 -8.34 5.76
CA GLY A 145 -19.47 -9.53 6.55
C GLY A 145 -19.33 -10.84 5.76
N HIS A 146 -20.18 -11.06 4.75
CA HIS A 146 -20.19 -12.28 3.94
C HIS A 146 -19.88 -12.00 2.48
N LEU A 147 -18.87 -12.69 1.94
CA LEU A 147 -18.45 -12.50 0.55
C LEU A 147 -19.42 -13.08 -0.48
N THR A 148 -20.38 -13.91 -0.05
CA THR A 148 -21.36 -14.51 -0.97
C THR A 148 -22.42 -13.53 -1.43
N ASP A 149 -22.58 -12.43 -0.71
CA ASP A 149 -23.65 -11.47 -0.90
C ASP A 149 -23.17 -10.25 -1.70
N LEU A 150 -21.85 -10.13 -1.89
CA LEU A 150 -21.23 -9.10 -2.73
C LEU A 150 -21.73 -9.22 -4.16
N ASP A 151 -22.08 -8.09 -4.77
CA ASP A 151 -22.45 -8.04 -6.17
C ASP A 151 -21.67 -6.97 -6.95
N LEU A 152 -22.05 -6.79 -8.23
CA LEU A 152 -21.36 -5.85 -9.10
C LEU A 152 -21.66 -4.39 -8.72
N ASP A 153 -22.82 -4.12 -8.15
CA ASP A 153 -23.20 -2.77 -7.75
C ASP A 153 -22.41 -2.36 -6.50
N ASP A 154 -22.18 -3.27 -5.55
CA ASP A 154 -21.25 -3.02 -4.42
C ASP A 154 -19.85 -2.59 -4.90
N LEU A 155 -19.32 -3.28 -5.93
CA LEU A 155 -18.01 -2.95 -6.51
C LEU A 155 -18.01 -1.64 -7.32
N ARG A 156 -19.16 -1.21 -7.84
CA ARG A 156 -19.28 0.05 -8.58
C ARG A 156 -19.44 1.24 -7.66
N ASP A 157 -20.19 1.05 -6.59
CA ASP A 157 -20.61 2.13 -5.70
C ASP A 157 -19.62 2.38 -4.56
N ASP A 158 -18.82 1.36 -4.17
CA ASP A 158 -17.83 1.47 -3.12
C ASP A 158 -16.39 1.20 -3.60
N PHE A 159 -15.59 2.28 -3.60
CA PHE A 159 -14.20 2.28 -4.01
C PHE A 159 -13.32 1.34 -3.17
N ASP A 160 -13.53 1.26 -1.85
CA ASP A 160 -12.68 0.45 -0.98
C ASP A 160 -12.90 -1.04 -1.27
N THR A 161 -14.16 -1.41 -1.51
CA THR A 161 -14.54 -2.77 -1.91
C THR A 161 -13.98 -3.14 -3.28
N GLU A 162 -14.08 -2.24 -4.26
CA GLU A 162 -13.44 -2.42 -5.56
C GLU A 162 -11.92 -2.65 -5.41
N LEU A 163 -11.26 -1.80 -4.63
CA LEU A 163 -9.81 -1.84 -4.42
C LEU A 163 -9.37 -3.16 -3.78
N LEU A 164 -10.05 -3.57 -2.70
CA LEU A 164 -9.79 -4.83 -2.02
C LEU A 164 -10.07 -6.04 -2.93
N ALA A 165 -11.17 -6.03 -3.69
CA ALA A 165 -11.52 -7.10 -4.62
C ALA A 165 -10.50 -7.22 -5.76
N ARG A 166 -10.04 -6.09 -6.32
CA ARG A 166 -9.00 -6.07 -7.36
C ARG A 166 -7.66 -6.55 -6.84
N GLY A 167 -7.23 -6.09 -5.66
CA GLY A 167 -6.00 -6.57 -5.01
C GLY A 167 -6.05 -8.09 -4.78
N ARG A 168 -7.18 -8.58 -4.25
CA ARG A 168 -7.43 -10.01 -4.08
C ARG A 168 -7.31 -10.78 -5.39
N TYR A 169 -7.96 -10.29 -6.45
CA TYR A 169 -7.94 -10.92 -7.78
C TYR A 169 -6.51 -11.04 -8.32
N ARG A 170 -5.71 -9.97 -8.30
CA ARG A 170 -4.30 -10.00 -8.75
C ARG A 170 -3.47 -11.01 -7.96
N ALA A 171 -3.59 -11.00 -6.63
CA ALA A 171 -2.85 -11.90 -5.77
C ALA A 171 -3.28 -13.38 -5.93
N ARG A 172 -4.56 -13.66 -6.21
CA ARG A 172 -5.04 -15.02 -6.51
C ARG A 172 -4.56 -15.50 -7.88
N GLN A 173 -4.55 -14.60 -8.87
CA GLN A 173 -4.06 -14.88 -10.21
C GLN A 173 -2.58 -15.26 -10.19
N SER A 174 -1.74 -14.54 -9.44
CA SER A 174 -0.30 -14.84 -9.33
C SER A 174 -0.03 -16.20 -8.66
N LEU A 175 -0.95 -16.68 -7.83
CA LEU A 175 -0.91 -18.01 -7.21
C LEU A 175 -1.52 -19.11 -8.08
N GLY A 176 -2.12 -18.79 -9.23
CA GLY A 176 -2.79 -19.77 -10.10
C GLY A 176 -4.03 -20.41 -9.44
N LEU A 177 -4.68 -19.70 -8.52
CA LEU A 177 -5.89 -20.20 -7.86
C LEU A 177 -7.08 -20.20 -8.82
N GLN A 178 -7.99 -21.16 -8.64
CA GLN A 178 -9.22 -21.21 -9.42
C GLN A 178 -10.06 -19.97 -9.12
N GLN A 179 -10.62 -19.36 -10.17
CA GLN A 179 -11.46 -18.18 -10.04
C GLN A 179 -12.72 -18.48 -9.22
N ASP A 180 -13.11 -17.52 -8.38
CA ASP A 180 -14.40 -17.53 -7.69
C ASP A 180 -15.32 -16.38 -8.16
N HIS A 181 -16.46 -16.23 -7.50
CA HIS A 181 -17.47 -15.24 -7.86
C HIS A 181 -16.94 -13.80 -7.77
N ILE A 182 -16.10 -13.46 -6.77
CA ILE A 182 -15.52 -12.13 -6.64
C ILE A 182 -14.54 -11.86 -7.80
N ASP A 183 -13.75 -12.86 -8.17
CA ASP A 183 -12.86 -12.77 -9.34
C ASP A 183 -13.65 -12.52 -10.64
N ALA A 184 -14.88 -13.04 -10.74
CA ALA A 184 -15.77 -12.83 -11.88
C ALA A 184 -16.34 -11.40 -11.91
N LEU A 185 -16.78 -10.87 -10.75
CA LEU A 185 -17.27 -9.49 -10.64
C LEU A 185 -16.20 -8.46 -11.04
N VAL A 186 -14.97 -8.64 -10.56
CA VAL A 186 -13.84 -7.76 -10.91
C VAL A 186 -13.59 -7.73 -12.41
N GLN A 187 -13.66 -8.88 -13.08
CA GLN A 187 -13.49 -8.95 -14.53
C GLN A 187 -14.67 -8.33 -15.28
N GLU A 188 -15.89 -8.47 -14.78
CA GLU A 188 -17.08 -7.83 -15.36
C GLU A 188 -16.97 -6.32 -15.30
N LEU A 189 -16.64 -5.76 -14.13
CA LEU A 189 -16.40 -4.32 -13.96
C LEU A 189 -15.33 -3.79 -14.93
N GLN A 190 -14.23 -4.52 -15.10
CA GLN A 190 -13.16 -4.14 -16.03
C GLN A 190 -13.64 -4.09 -17.49
N ARG A 191 -14.53 -5.01 -17.90
CA ARG A 191 -15.10 -5.01 -19.26
C ARG A 191 -16.04 -3.82 -19.46
N ASP A 192 -16.87 -3.52 -18.46
CA ASP A 192 -17.80 -2.38 -18.52
C ASP A 192 -17.07 -1.04 -18.64
N ASN A 193 -15.99 -0.88 -17.87
CA ASN A 193 -15.14 0.32 -17.91
C ASN A 193 -14.41 0.46 -19.25
N ALA A 194 -13.97 -0.64 -19.86
CA ALA A 194 -13.36 -0.62 -21.19
C ALA A 194 -14.37 -0.23 -22.28
N ALA A 195 -15.59 -0.79 -22.23
CA ALA A 195 -16.65 -0.49 -23.20
C ALA A 195 -17.13 0.96 -23.13
N THR A 196 -17.15 1.56 -21.93
CA THR A 196 -17.49 2.98 -21.75
C THR A 196 -16.37 3.93 -22.17
N ALA A 197 -15.10 3.52 -22.07
CA ALA A 197 -13.96 4.29 -22.56
C ALA A 197 -13.91 4.35 -24.09
N ASP A 198 -14.20 3.24 -24.78
CA ASP A 198 -14.22 3.17 -26.25
C ASP A 198 -15.40 3.94 -26.90
N ALA A 199 -16.41 4.30 -26.11
CA ALA A 199 -17.60 5.02 -26.56
C ALA A 199 -17.50 6.56 -26.44
N ARG A 200 -16.40 7.08 -25.87
CA ARG A 200 -16.14 8.52 -25.67
C ARG A 200 -15.12 9.07 -26.66
#